data_AF-A0A1I1ZIU2-F1
#
_entry.id   AF-A0A1I1ZIU2-F1
#
_cell.length_a   1.000
_cell.length_b   1.000
_cell.length_c   1.000
_cell.angle_alpha   90.00
_cell.angle_beta   90.00
_cell.angle_gamma   90.00
#
_symmetry.space_group_name_H-M   'P 1'
#
loop_
_entity.id
_entity.type
_entity.pdbx_description
1 polymer ?
#
loop_
_entity_poly.entity_id
_entity_poly.type
_entity_poly.pdbx_seq_one_letter_code
_entity_poly.pdbx_strand_id
1 'polypeptide(L)'
;MRSDFRRAVLAACLAATFAHADDVPPTKVAVPAIPVIADATCWNAQPHDVVAALRQCARKGVQAVTLPVRRGPDGAPYAASSYARTACQPGTDCVPLADALALKPAPALLLQTSPALLDEVQAAVLRADAAGRVQVQPMLERPIGDAAPDTIAPGLSYWHVARTAPRPMMLHVLEIDLSTPGLSFVVTPGAPANGGEFVAEKTSSFARREHLAAAINATYFLPFDGGHLLDKPYVPAAGQAVTVDGVSIAQGHQDSGYANADPRSNGSLCLHGQRVAITLRACPAGTTDAVGAGPVLLLDGKTQPLEAKRREYYLDTEPRTAIGIDKAHRRMWWVVVDGRQAGYSEGITLPELTALLRELGADSAMNLDGGGSSTMVLRRDGKPAVVNSPIHTGIPGRERPVGNHLGLRLDAAP
;
A
#
# COMPACT_ATOMS: atom_id res chain seq x y z
N MET A 1 -12.26 22.28 28.83
CA MET A 1 -12.34 20.80 29.00
C MET A 1 -12.22 19.99 27.69
N ARG A 2 -11.68 20.56 26.58
CA ARG A 2 -11.54 19.86 25.28
C ARG A 2 -10.09 19.74 24.76
N SER A 3 -9.10 20.22 25.53
CA SER A 3 -7.66 20.08 25.21
C SER A 3 -7.00 18.85 25.85
N ASP A 4 -7.65 18.23 26.85
CA ASP A 4 -7.03 17.14 27.62
C ASP A 4 -7.21 15.75 27.00
N PHE A 5 -8.17 15.56 26.07
CA PHE A 5 -8.38 14.27 25.40
C PHE A 5 -7.30 13.98 24.35
N ARG A 6 -6.79 15.02 23.66
CA ARG A 6 -5.63 14.90 22.74
C ARG A 6 -4.33 14.57 23.48
N ARG A 7 -4.19 14.99 24.75
CA ARG A 7 -3.05 14.63 25.60
C ARG A 7 -3.22 13.27 26.27
N ALA A 8 -4.43 12.83 26.58
CA ALA A 8 -4.68 11.53 27.20
C ALA A 8 -4.40 10.35 26.26
N VAL A 9 -4.71 10.49 24.96
CA VAL A 9 -4.32 9.50 23.93
C VAL A 9 -2.79 9.51 23.72
N LEU A 10 -2.15 10.69 23.79
CA LEU A 10 -0.69 10.82 23.75
C LEU A 10 0.00 10.21 24.98
N ALA A 11 -0.62 10.31 26.17
CA ALA A 11 -0.05 9.84 27.43
C ALA A 11 -0.22 8.33 27.65
N ALA A 12 -1.29 7.72 27.11
CA ALA A 12 -1.49 6.28 27.17
C ALA A 12 -0.46 5.51 26.30
N CYS A 13 0.19 6.16 25.34
CA CYS A 13 1.31 5.58 24.58
C CYS A 13 2.65 5.56 25.34
N LEU A 14 2.78 6.29 26.46
CA LEU A 14 4.07 6.49 27.16
C LEU A 14 4.18 5.78 28.52
N ALA A 15 3.14 5.07 28.96
CA ALA A 15 3.11 4.44 30.28
C ALA A 15 2.67 2.97 30.23
N ALA A 16 3.58 2.08 29.90
CA ALA A 16 3.51 0.68 30.34
C ALA A 16 4.91 0.15 30.61
N THR A 17 5.24 0.09 31.89
CA THR A 17 6.49 -0.37 32.49
C THR A 17 6.68 -1.88 32.42
N PHE A 18 7.95 -2.25 32.30
CA PHE A 18 8.62 -3.55 32.43
C PHE A 18 7.97 -4.58 33.37
N ALA A 19 7.86 -5.81 32.86
CA ALA A 19 7.97 -7.04 33.64
C ALA A 19 8.60 -8.15 32.76
N HIS A 20 9.69 -8.73 33.25
CA HIS A 20 10.42 -9.85 32.64
C HIS A 20 9.60 -11.14 32.60
N ALA A 21 9.69 -11.89 31.49
CA ALA A 21 9.66 -13.35 31.48
C ALA A 21 10.21 -13.92 30.15
N ASP A 22 11.37 -14.56 30.29
CA ASP A 22 11.90 -15.77 29.64
C ASP A 22 12.22 -15.82 28.13
N ASP A 23 13.52 -16.04 27.91
CA ASP A 23 14.25 -16.26 26.66
C ASP A 23 13.72 -17.45 25.85
N VAL A 24 13.10 -17.15 24.71
CA VAL A 24 13.14 -18.03 23.54
C VAL A 24 13.99 -17.31 22.50
N PRO A 25 15.18 -17.81 22.13
CA PRO A 25 15.99 -17.14 21.14
C PRO A 25 15.23 -17.18 19.81
N PRO A 26 14.96 -16.03 19.17
CA PRO A 26 14.34 -16.04 17.86
C PRO A 26 15.27 -16.77 16.91
N THR A 27 14.77 -17.86 16.32
CA THR A 27 15.39 -18.49 15.16
C THR A 27 15.61 -17.39 14.13
N LYS A 28 16.87 -17.00 13.96
CA LYS A 28 17.30 -16.07 12.93
C LYS A 28 16.99 -16.70 11.58
N VAL A 29 15.80 -16.44 11.05
CA VAL A 29 15.63 -16.47 9.60
C VAL A 29 16.57 -15.38 9.10
N ALA A 30 17.68 -15.80 8.51
CA ALA A 30 18.58 -14.89 7.86
C ALA A 30 17.75 -14.14 6.81
N VAL A 31 17.41 -12.88 7.10
CA VAL A 31 17.15 -11.92 6.04
C VAL A 31 18.40 -12.02 5.18
N PRO A 32 18.30 -12.41 3.89
CA PRO A 32 19.48 -12.48 3.05
C PRO A 32 20.13 -11.11 3.17
N ALA A 33 21.36 -11.09 3.71
CA ALA A 33 22.15 -9.88 3.76
C ALA A 33 22.19 -9.40 2.32
N ILE A 34 21.52 -8.28 2.02
CA ILE A 34 21.63 -7.65 0.71
C ILE A 34 23.12 -7.30 0.64
N PRO A 35 23.93 -7.99 -0.18
CA PRO A 35 25.32 -7.64 -0.27
C PRO A 35 25.35 -6.18 -0.70
N VAL A 36 25.99 -5.33 0.10
CA VAL A 36 26.28 -3.96 -0.31
C VAL A 36 27.29 -4.11 -1.44
N ILE A 37 26.76 -4.21 -2.65
CA ILE A 37 27.53 -4.34 -3.86
C ILE A 37 28.00 -2.93 -4.20
N ALA A 38 29.22 -2.59 -3.82
CA ALA A 38 29.87 -1.41 -4.35
C ALA A 38 31.38 -1.65 -4.37
N ASP A 39 31.87 -2.22 -5.48
CA ASP A 39 33.22 -1.88 -5.88
C ASP A 39 33.15 -0.54 -6.65
N ALA A 40 33.50 0.54 -5.95
CA ALA A 40 33.56 1.89 -6.51
C ALA A 40 34.68 2.07 -7.56
N THR A 41 35.57 1.07 -7.75
CA THR A 41 36.79 1.26 -8.57
C THR A 41 36.56 1.29 -10.08
N CYS A 42 35.47 0.73 -10.61
CA CYS A 42 35.14 0.86 -12.04
C CYS A 42 34.58 2.23 -12.38
N TRP A 43 33.73 2.76 -11.51
CA TRP A 43 33.03 4.03 -11.72
C TRP A 43 33.98 5.22 -11.72
N ASN A 44 35.02 5.19 -10.89
CA ASN A 44 36.02 6.27 -10.85
C ASN A 44 36.73 6.50 -12.19
N ALA A 45 36.87 5.47 -13.03
CA ALA A 45 37.50 5.58 -14.34
C ALA A 45 36.54 6.00 -15.45
N GLN A 46 35.24 5.77 -15.27
CA GLN A 46 34.17 6.05 -16.23
C GLN A 46 32.95 6.68 -15.53
N PRO A 47 33.10 7.85 -14.87
CA PRO A 47 32.07 8.40 -14.00
C PRO A 47 30.80 8.85 -14.75
N HIS A 48 30.91 9.02 -16.07
CA HIS A 48 29.86 9.52 -16.94
C HIS A 48 29.44 8.51 -18.01
N ASP A 49 30.00 7.30 -18.04
CA ASP A 49 29.66 6.29 -19.05
C ASP A 49 29.31 4.97 -18.38
N VAL A 50 28.00 4.73 -18.24
CA VAL A 50 27.44 3.51 -17.64
C VAL A 50 27.93 2.26 -18.38
N VAL A 51 27.94 2.28 -19.71
CA VAL A 51 28.31 1.10 -20.51
C VAL A 51 29.80 0.82 -20.40
N ALA A 52 30.64 1.85 -20.48
CA ALA A 52 32.09 1.70 -20.31
C ALA A 52 32.45 1.24 -18.90
N ALA A 53 31.80 1.79 -17.86
CA ALA A 53 31.99 1.38 -16.46
C ALA A 53 31.65 -0.11 -16.27
N LEU A 54 30.49 -0.55 -16.78
CA LEU A 54 30.05 -1.94 -16.69
C LEU A 54 30.98 -2.89 -17.45
N ARG A 55 31.44 -2.54 -18.65
CA ARG A 55 32.43 -3.32 -19.41
C ARG A 55 33.75 -3.43 -18.66
N GLN A 56 34.21 -2.34 -18.06
CA GLN A 56 35.43 -2.34 -17.26
C GLN A 56 35.28 -3.25 -16.04
N CYS A 57 34.15 -3.20 -15.34
CA CYS A 57 33.85 -4.10 -14.22
C CYS A 57 33.83 -5.56 -14.64
N ALA A 58 33.18 -5.88 -15.76
CA ALA A 58 33.19 -7.24 -16.29
C ALA A 58 34.62 -7.74 -16.60
N ARG A 59 35.46 -6.90 -17.23
CA ARG A 59 36.86 -7.25 -17.52
C ARG A 59 37.71 -7.43 -16.27
N LYS A 60 37.43 -6.67 -15.21
CA LYS A 60 38.12 -6.77 -13.92
C LYS A 60 37.60 -7.93 -13.04
N GLY A 61 36.62 -8.69 -13.50
CA GLY A 61 36.04 -9.81 -12.74
C GLY A 61 35.18 -9.37 -11.56
N VAL A 62 34.68 -8.13 -11.57
CA VAL A 62 33.75 -7.65 -10.53
C VAL A 62 32.46 -8.45 -10.63
N GLN A 63 32.07 -9.09 -9.52
CA GLN A 63 30.95 -10.03 -9.50
C GLN A 63 29.60 -9.33 -9.64
N ALA A 64 29.45 -8.14 -9.06
CA ALA A 64 28.20 -7.39 -9.09
C ALA A 64 28.41 -5.87 -9.07
N VAL A 65 27.46 -5.12 -9.63
CA VAL A 65 27.47 -3.65 -9.66
C VAL A 65 26.11 -3.10 -9.26
N THR A 66 26.08 -2.08 -8.41
CA THR A 66 24.83 -1.34 -8.11
C THR A 66 24.62 -0.21 -9.11
N LEU A 67 23.38 -0.10 -9.60
CA LEU A 67 22.97 0.89 -10.58
C LEU A 67 21.70 1.62 -10.12
N PRO A 68 21.74 2.94 -9.94
CA PRO A 68 20.51 3.70 -9.86
C PRO A 68 19.74 3.60 -11.17
N VAL A 69 18.45 3.25 -11.10
CA VAL A 69 17.52 3.34 -12.22
C VAL A 69 16.63 4.56 -12.00
N ARG A 70 16.45 5.36 -13.05
CA ARG A 70 15.64 6.59 -13.05
C ARG A 70 14.68 6.57 -14.22
N ARG A 71 13.65 7.41 -14.12
CA ARG A 71 12.70 7.64 -15.21
C ARG A 71 13.38 8.50 -16.28
N GLY A 72 13.38 8.01 -17.52
CA GLY A 72 13.88 8.72 -18.69
C GLY A 72 12.86 9.70 -19.29
N PRO A 73 13.22 10.42 -20.36
CA PRO A 73 12.36 11.42 -21.00
C PRO A 73 11.05 10.87 -21.57
N ASP A 74 11.07 9.61 -21.99
CA ASP A 74 9.94 8.83 -22.53
C ASP A 74 9.16 8.07 -21.43
N GLY A 75 9.53 8.27 -20.17
CA GLY A 75 8.99 7.52 -19.04
C GLY A 75 9.60 6.12 -18.86
N ALA A 76 10.48 5.66 -19.76
CA ALA A 76 11.11 4.35 -19.67
C ALA A 76 12.22 4.32 -18.60
N PRO A 77 12.64 3.14 -18.13
CA PRO A 77 13.71 3.03 -17.14
C PRO A 77 15.08 3.22 -17.79
N TYR A 78 15.89 4.09 -17.19
CA TYR A 78 17.28 4.37 -17.58
C TYR A 78 18.21 4.03 -16.42
N ALA A 79 19.32 3.35 -16.71
CA ALA A 79 20.40 3.14 -15.76
C ALA A 79 21.29 4.40 -15.74
N ALA A 80 21.62 4.89 -14.54
CA ALA A 80 22.41 6.10 -14.35
C ALA A 80 23.78 5.78 -13.71
N SER A 81 24.79 6.59 -14.00
CA SER A 81 26.15 6.46 -13.44
C SER A 81 26.32 7.11 -12.07
N SER A 82 25.34 7.91 -11.63
CA SER A 82 25.41 8.60 -10.34
C SER A 82 24.05 8.67 -9.63
N TYR A 83 24.12 8.80 -8.31
CA TYR A 83 22.96 9.02 -7.44
C TYR A 83 22.54 10.50 -7.36
N ALA A 84 23.39 11.42 -7.82
CA ALA A 84 23.28 12.85 -7.58
C ALA A 84 22.29 13.58 -8.52
N ARG A 85 21.93 13.01 -9.67
CA ARG A 85 21.02 13.62 -10.64
C ARG A 85 19.64 12.93 -10.65
N THR A 86 18.58 13.74 -10.62
CA THR A 86 17.19 13.28 -10.56
C THR A 86 16.56 12.96 -11.92
N ALA A 87 17.09 13.48 -13.03
CA ALA A 87 16.57 13.25 -14.38
C ALA A 87 17.67 12.82 -15.36
N CYS A 88 17.40 11.76 -16.13
CA CYS A 88 18.29 11.26 -17.17
C CYS A 88 18.15 12.07 -18.45
N GLN A 89 19.28 12.56 -18.98
CA GLN A 89 19.37 13.16 -20.31
C GLN A 89 20.18 12.21 -21.23
N PRO A 90 19.70 11.87 -22.44
CA PRO A 90 20.41 10.98 -23.35
C PRO A 90 21.83 11.47 -23.65
N GLY A 91 22.83 10.58 -23.60
CA GLY A 91 24.22 10.85 -24.02
C GLY A 91 25.14 11.50 -22.98
N THR A 92 24.70 11.66 -21.73
CA THR A 92 25.57 12.04 -20.61
C THR A 92 25.75 10.85 -19.68
N ASP A 93 25.04 10.81 -18.56
CA ASP A 93 25.29 9.91 -17.43
C ASP A 93 24.28 8.76 -17.33
N CYS A 94 23.42 8.60 -18.34
CA CYS A 94 22.36 7.60 -18.36
C CYS A 94 22.25 6.89 -19.70
N VAL A 95 21.92 5.60 -19.65
CA VAL A 95 21.58 4.78 -20.82
C VAL A 95 20.24 4.11 -20.61
N PRO A 96 19.48 3.80 -21.68
CA PRO A 96 18.32 2.93 -21.57
C PRO A 96 18.66 1.68 -20.76
N LEU A 97 17.81 1.28 -19.80
CA LEU A 97 18.10 0.12 -18.97
C LEU A 97 18.31 -1.15 -19.81
N ALA A 98 17.61 -1.26 -20.94
CA ALA A 98 17.79 -2.36 -21.90
C ALA A 98 19.25 -2.48 -22.39
N ASP A 99 19.95 -1.36 -22.62
CA ASP A 99 21.34 -1.38 -23.11
C ASP A 99 22.29 -1.91 -22.03
N ALA A 100 22.09 -1.49 -20.77
CA ALA A 100 22.85 -2.03 -19.63
C ALA A 100 22.55 -3.52 -19.40
N LEU A 101 21.31 -3.95 -19.65
CA LEU A 101 20.89 -5.35 -19.52
C LEU A 101 21.42 -6.24 -20.66
N ALA A 102 21.67 -5.69 -21.85
CA ALA A 102 22.15 -6.43 -23.02
C ALA A 102 23.68 -6.67 -23.05
N LEU A 103 24.45 -6.04 -22.16
CA LEU A 103 25.91 -6.13 -22.16
C LEU A 103 26.43 -7.57 -21.97
N LYS A 104 27.50 -7.91 -22.71
CA LYS A 104 28.26 -9.16 -22.57
C LYS A 104 29.77 -8.92 -22.74
N PRO A 105 30.65 -9.50 -21.90
CA PRO A 105 30.34 -10.10 -20.60
C PRO A 105 29.79 -9.04 -19.64
N ALA A 106 28.90 -9.42 -18.72
CA ALA A 106 28.28 -8.50 -17.76
C ALA A 106 28.33 -9.04 -16.33
N PRO A 107 28.53 -8.15 -15.34
CA PRO A 107 28.40 -8.49 -13.92
C PRO A 107 26.92 -8.72 -13.55
N ALA A 108 26.68 -9.27 -12.36
CA ALA A 108 25.36 -9.18 -11.74
C ALA A 108 25.02 -7.71 -11.43
N LEU A 109 23.73 -7.37 -11.39
CA LEU A 109 23.27 -5.99 -11.19
C LEU A 109 22.34 -5.89 -9.98
N LEU A 110 22.61 -4.92 -9.11
CA LEU A 110 21.66 -4.45 -8.09
C LEU A 110 21.02 -3.15 -8.59
N LEU A 111 19.79 -3.22 -9.08
CA LEU A 111 19.05 -2.09 -9.61
C LEU A 111 18.34 -1.35 -8.47
N GLN A 112 18.75 -0.11 -8.20
CA GLN A 112 18.14 0.75 -7.20
C GLN A 112 17.15 1.72 -7.85
N THR A 113 15.85 1.49 -7.66
CA THR A 113 14.80 2.21 -8.39
C THR A 113 13.68 2.69 -7.47
N SER A 114 13.02 3.79 -7.81
CA SER A 114 11.82 4.21 -7.08
C SER A 114 10.70 3.18 -7.24
N PRO A 115 9.82 2.97 -6.24
CA PRO A 115 8.69 2.06 -6.38
C PRO A 115 7.78 2.34 -7.58
N ALA A 116 7.67 3.61 -7.97
CA ALA A 116 6.90 4.07 -9.13
C ALA A 116 7.46 3.63 -10.50
N LEU A 117 8.64 3.00 -10.55
CA LEU A 117 9.28 2.52 -11.79
C LEU A 117 9.50 1.00 -11.77
N LEU A 118 9.02 0.29 -10.73
CA LEU A 118 9.28 -1.14 -10.55
C LEU A 118 8.69 -2.00 -11.66
N ASP A 119 7.51 -1.66 -12.17
CA ASP A 119 6.85 -2.46 -13.21
C ASP A 119 7.59 -2.32 -14.55
N GLU A 120 8.03 -1.10 -14.89
CA GLU A 120 8.82 -0.85 -16.09
C GLU A 120 10.21 -1.50 -15.99
N VAL A 121 10.83 -1.49 -14.80
CA VAL A 121 12.10 -2.21 -14.53
C VAL A 121 11.92 -3.71 -14.68
N GLN A 122 10.90 -4.30 -14.05
CA GLN A 122 10.58 -5.72 -14.18
C GLN A 122 10.41 -6.09 -15.67
N ALA A 123 9.61 -5.30 -16.41
CA ALA A 123 9.39 -5.56 -17.82
C ALA A 123 10.69 -5.48 -18.65
N ALA A 124 11.58 -4.53 -18.35
CA ALA A 124 12.88 -4.43 -19.01
C ALA A 124 13.78 -5.64 -18.70
N VAL A 125 13.84 -6.09 -17.45
CA VAL A 125 14.64 -7.24 -17.01
C VAL A 125 14.16 -8.53 -17.66
N LEU A 126 12.85 -8.78 -17.66
CA LEU A 126 12.25 -9.97 -18.26
C LEU A 126 12.44 -9.99 -19.79
N ARG A 127 12.25 -8.86 -20.48
CA ARG A 127 12.49 -8.75 -21.94
C ARG A 127 13.94 -9.01 -22.32
N ALA A 128 14.88 -8.61 -21.47
CA ALA A 128 16.31 -8.82 -21.70
C ALA A 128 16.80 -10.21 -21.28
N ASP A 129 15.93 -11.10 -20.80
CA ASP A 129 16.29 -12.41 -20.22
C ASP A 129 17.39 -12.29 -19.15
N ALA A 130 17.27 -11.25 -18.31
CA ALA A 130 18.31 -10.87 -17.36
C ALA A 130 17.96 -11.21 -15.90
N ALA A 131 16.82 -11.88 -15.64
CA ALA A 131 16.33 -12.17 -14.29
C ALA A 131 17.36 -12.89 -13.42
N GLY A 132 18.08 -13.88 -13.97
CA GLY A 132 19.08 -14.68 -13.24
C GLY A 132 20.32 -13.91 -12.76
N ARG A 133 20.52 -12.65 -13.19
CA ARG A 133 21.66 -11.82 -12.78
C ARG A 133 21.26 -10.46 -12.20
N VAL A 134 19.97 -10.21 -11.99
CA VAL A 134 19.45 -8.93 -11.52
C VAL A 134 18.78 -9.09 -10.16
N GLN A 135 19.14 -8.22 -9.24
CA GLN A 135 18.39 -7.96 -8.02
C GLN A 135 17.82 -6.55 -8.08
N VAL A 136 16.61 -6.34 -7.57
CA VAL A 136 15.97 -5.03 -7.54
C VAL A 136 15.81 -4.60 -6.10
N GLN A 137 16.30 -3.40 -5.78
CA GLN A 137 16.17 -2.77 -4.48
C GLN A 137 15.34 -1.49 -4.61
N PRO A 138 14.16 -1.40 -4.00
CA PRO A 138 13.38 -0.17 -4.03
C PRO A 138 14.09 0.92 -3.21
N MET A 139 14.25 2.10 -3.81
CA MET A 139 14.64 3.33 -3.11
C MET A 139 13.40 3.86 -2.39
N LEU A 140 13.22 3.37 -1.18
CA LEU A 140 12.01 3.63 -0.39
C LEU A 140 12.19 4.84 0.50
N GLU A 141 11.32 5.82 0.32
CA GLU A 141 11.00 6.81 1.34
C GLU A 141 9.73 6.33 2.04
N ARG A 142 9.83 6.03 3.33
CA ARG A 142 8.70 5.59 4.15
C ARG A 142 8.69 6.34 5.49
N PRO A 143 7.52 6.55 6.11
CA PRO A 143 7.44 7.18 7.43
C PRO A 143 8.25 6.43 8.48
N ILE A 144 8.81 7.16 9.45
CA ILE A 144 9.55 6.61 10.59
C ILE A 144 9.07 7.32 11.84
N GLY A 145 8.83 6.55 12.90
CA GLY A 145 8.37 7.09 14.18
C GLY A 145 6.94 7.61 14.12
N ASP A 146 6.58 8.42 15.12
CA ASP A 146 5.27 9.03 15.24
C ASP A 146 5.23 10.39 14.53
N ALA A 147 4.08 10.73 13.96
CA ALA A 147 3.75 12.09 13.56
C ALA A 147 2.49 12.56 14.27
N ALA A 148 2.46 13.83 14.66
CA ALA A 148 1.24 14.44 15.17
C ALA A 148 0.18 14.58 14.06
N PRO A 149 -1.13 14.64 14.40
CA PRO A 149 -2.19 14.93 13.45
C PRO A 149 -1.94 16.20 12.64
N ASP A 150 -1.93 16.04 11.33
CA ASP A 150 -1.75 17.07 10.32
C ASP A 150 -3.02 17.17 9.46
N THR A 151 -3.55 18.38 9.30
CA THR A 151 -4.76 18.61 8.52
C THR A 151 -4.39 18.70 7.04
N ILE A 152 -4.72 17.65 6.28
CA ILE A 152 -4.38 17.57 4.86
C ILE A 152 -5.38 18.33 3.97
N ALA A 153 -6.60 18.52 4.46
CA ALA A 153 -7.67 19.26 3.82
C ALA A 153 -8.76 19.55 4.87
N PRO A 154 -9.73 20.46 4.63
CA PRO A 154 -10.86 20.68 5.54
C PRO A 154 -11.52 19.35 5.94
N GLY A 155 -11.68 19.14 7.25
CA GLY A 155 -12.29 17.92 7.79
C GLY A 155 -11.44 16.65 7.75
N LEU A 156 -10.25 16.68 7.14
CA LEU A 156 -9.38 15.51 6.96
C LEU A 156 -8.08 15.69 7.76
N SER A 157 -7.88 14.86 8.77
CA SER A 157 -6.67 14.88 9.60
C SER A 157 -5.94 13.54 9.52
N TYR A 158 -4.66 13.58 9.18
CA TYR A 158 -3.82 12.40 9.02
C TYR A 158 -2.68 12.36 10.04
N TRP A 159 -2.35 11.18 10.53
CA TRP A 159 -1.13 10.93 11.29
C TRP A 159 -0.63 9.50 11.09
N HIS A 160 0.60 9.25 11.54
CA HIS A 160 1.15 7.91 11.65
C HIS A 160 1.74 7.64 13.03
N VAL A 161 1.71 6.38 13.44
CA VAL A 161 2.20 5.92 14.75
C VAL A 161 3.08 4.70 14.56
N ALA A 162 4.27 4.72 15.15
CA ALA A 162 5.16 3.58 15.26
C ALA A 162 4.99 2.92 16.63
N ARG A 163 4.43 1.71 16.67
CA ARG A 163 4.37 0.89 17.89
C ARG A 163 5.50 -0.14 17.88
N THR A 164 6.10 -0.38 19.04
CA THR A 164 7.18 -1.38 19.20
C THR A 164 6.71 -2.66 19.89
N ALA A 165 5.60 -2.60 20.63
CA ALA A 165 5.01 -3.74 21.33
C ALA A 165 3.60 -4.04 20.77
N PRO A 166 3.22 -5.34 20.64
CA PRO A 166 4.04 -6.52 20.92
C PRO A 166 5.13 -6.78 19.87
N ARG A 167 5.11 -6.01 18.77
CA ARG A 167 6.06 -6.06 17.66
C ARG A 167 6.10 -4.69 16.97
N PRO A 168 7.10 -4.42 16.10
CA PRO A 168 7.10 -3.25 15.24
C PRO A 168 5.84 -3.18 14.37
N MET A 169 5.09 -2.08 14.46
CA MET A 169 3.94 -1.77 13.61
C MET A 169 3.98 -0.30 13.22
N MET A 170 3.80 0.00 11.94
CA MET A 170 3.54 1.35 11.43
C MET A 170 2.08 1.48 11.04
N LEU A 171 1.38 2.38 11.73
CA LEU A 171 -0.03 2.64 11.55
C LEU A 171 -0.22 3.99 10.87
N HIS A 172 -1.13 4.06 9.91
CA HIS A 172 -1.53 5.27 9.20
C HIS A 172 -3.02 5.48 9.42
N VAL A 173 -3.38 6.64 9.96
CA VAL A 173 -4.76 6.95 10.31
C VAL A 173 -5.18 8.24 9.61
N LEU A 174 -6.31 8.18 8.91
CA LEU A 174 -7.02 9.33 8.41
C LEU A 174 -8.35 9.46 9.16
N GLU A 175 -8.49 10.49 9.98
CA GLU A 175 -9.77 10.89 10.56
C GLU A 175 -10.51 11.82 9.60
N ILE A 176 -11.80 11.55 9.42
CA ILE A 176 -12.70 12.21 8.49
C ILE A 176 -13.88 12.76 9.31
N ASP A 177 -14.04 14.08 9.33
CA ASP A 177 -15.25 14.73 9.83
C ASP A 177 -16.34 14.66 8.75
N LEU A 178 -17.33 13.81 8.99
CA LEU A 178 -18.43 13.54 8.07
C LEU A 178 -19.40 14.72 7.95
N SER A 179 -19.28 15.76 8.79
CA SER A 179 -20.06 17.00 8.66
C SER A 179 -19.40 18.07 7.80
N THR A 180 -18.25 17.76 7.19
CA THR A 180 -17.50 18.69 6.35
C THR A 180 -18.29 19.07 5.09
N PRO A 181 -18.57 20.36 4.87
CA PRO A 181 -19.21 20.82 3.64
C PRO A 181 -18.38 20.47 2.40
N GLY A 182 -19.03 20.01 1.34
CA GLY A 182 -18.36 19.63 0.08
C GLY A 182 -17.66 18.26 0.10
N LEU A 183 -17.68 17.53 1.22
CA LEU A 183 -17.18 16.16 1.29
C LEU A 183 -18.14 15.20 0.57
N SER A 184 -17.59 14.42 -0.36
CA SER A 184 -18.27 13.31 -1.03
C SER A 184 -17.38 12.08 -1.12
N PHE A 185 -18.02 10.90 -1.10
CA PHE A 185 -17.33 9.63 -1.31
C PHE A 185 -17.35 9.25 -2.79
N VAL A 186 -16.31 8.56 -3.23
CA VAL A 186 -16.19 8.05 -4.60
C VAL A 186 -15.77 6.59 -4.53
N VAL A 187 -16.60 5.70 -5.06
CA VAL A 187 -16.26 4.29 -5.24
C VAL A 187 -15.85 4.06 -6.70
N THR A 188 -14.90 3.17 -6.95
CA THR A 188 -14.55 2.79 -8.33
C THR A 188 -15.80 2.29 -9.06
N PRO A 189 -16.25 2.96 -10.14
CA PRO A 189 -17.36 2.45 -10.93
C PRO A 189 -16.96 1.17 -11.66
N GLY A 190 -17.91 0.26 -11.86
CA GLY A 190 -17.69 -0.92 -12.69
C GLY A 190 -17.30 -0.56 -14.11
N ALA A 191 -16.46 -1.39 -14.69
CA ALA A 191 -16.03 -1.28 -16.07
C ALA A 191 -16.00 -2.70 -16.68
N PRO A 192 -17.19 -3.30 -16.94
CA PRO A 192 -17.26 -4.69 -17.34
C PRO A 192 -16.46 -4.96 -18.61
N ALA A 193 -15.48 -5.86 -18.51
CA ALA A 193 -14.59 -6.20 -19.61
C ALA A 193 -14.10 -7.64 -19.45
N ASN A 194 -14.03 -8.40 -20.55
CA ASN A 194 -13.47 -9.77 -20.58
C ASN A 194 -13.98 -10.69 -19.45
N GLY A 195 -15.25 -10.56 -19.07
CA GLY A 195 -15.89 -11.38 -18.03
C GLY A 195 -15.65 -10.95 -16.57
N GLY A 196 -14.92 -9.84 -16.34
CA GLY A 196 -14.84 -9.18 -15.04
C GLY A 196 -15.78 -7.99 -14.91
N GLU A 197 -16.04 -7.58 -13.66
CA GLU A 197 -16.88 -6.42 -13.31
C GLU A 197 -16.08 -5.11 -13.31
N PHE A 198 -14.78 -5.21 -13.00
CA PHE A 198 -13.86 -4.08 -12.88
C PHE A 198 -12.58 -4.32 -13.68
N VAL A 199 -11.76 -3.28 -13.74
CA VAL A 199 -10.41 -3.32 -14.30
C VAL A 199 -9.43 -3.06 -13.17
N ALA A 200 -8.48 -3.98 -12.96
CA ALA A 200 -7.49 -3.86 -11.89
C ALA A 200 -6.67 -2.58 -12.06
N GLU A 201 -6.66 -1.72 -11.05
CA GLU A 201 -5.87 -0.49 -11.05
C GLU A 201 -5.24 -0.24 -9.68
N LYS A 202 -4.19 0.57 -9.67
CA LYS A 202 -3.52 1.00 -8.43
C LYS A 202 -4.37 2.06 -7.73
N THR A 203 -4.37 2.07 -6.39
CA THR A 203 -5.06 3.10 -5.58
C THR A 203 -4.55 4.51 -5.89
N SER A 204 -3.25 4.65 -6.16
CA SER A 204 -2.65 5.93 -6.56
C SER A 204 -3.10 6.38 -7.95
N SER A 205 -3.37 5.44 -8.87
CA SER A 205 -3.90 5.74 -10.20
C SER A 205 -5.37 6.18 -10.11
N PHE A 206 -6.17 5.48 -9.32
CA PHE A 206 -7.55 5.88 -8.99
C PHE A 206 -7.59 7.29 -8.39
N ALA A 207 -6.79 7.56 -7.35
CA ALA A 207 -6.70 8.88 -6.70
C ALA A 207 -6.29 10.01 -7.66
N ARG A 208 -5.38 9.73 -8.61
CA ARG A 208 -4.99 10.67 -9.65
C ARG A 208 -6.13 10.93 -10.62
N ARG A 209 -6.70 9.88 -11.21
CA ARG A 209 -7.76 9.91 -12.22
C ARG A 209 -9.00 10.67 -11.72
N GLU A 210 -9.40 10.39 -10.48
CA GLU A 210 -10.62 10.94 -9.88
C GLU A 210 -10.38 12.27 -9.12
N HIS A 211 -9.16 12.81 -9.16
CA HIS A 211 -8.76 14.05 -8.47
C HIS A 211 -9.07 14.05 -6.96
N LEU A 212 -8.88 12.90 -6.30
CA LEU A 212 -9.31 12.70 -4.91
C LEU A 212 -8.36 13.35 -3.90
N ALA A 213 -8.93 13.79 -2.78
CA ALA A 213 -8.19 14.28 -1.62
C ALA A 213 -7.53 13.12 -0.85
N ALA A 214 -8.20 11.97 -0.79
CA ALA A 214 -7.68 10.73 -0.24
C ALA A 214 -8.27 9.50 -0.95
N ALA A 215 -7.56 8.38 -0.94
CA ALA A 215 -8.08 7.09 -1.39
C ALA A 215 -7.44 5.91 -0.64
N ILE A 216 -8.17 4.81 -0.54
CA ILE A 216 -7.71 3.51 -0.04
C ILE A 216 -8.19 2.38 -0.94
N ASN A 217 -7.52 1.23 -0.87
CA ASN A 217 -8.04 -0.02 -1.42
C ASN A 217 -9.31 -0.47 -0.67
N ALA A 218 -10.18 -1.28 -1.31
CA ALA A 218 -11.48 -1.65 -0.73
C ALA A 218 -11.76 -3.16 -0.67
N THR A 219 -12.40 -3.73 -1.68
CA THR A 219 -12.96 -5.08 -1.65
C THR A 219 -11.94 -6.14 -2.07
N TYR A 220 -12.10 -7.38 -1.57
CA TYR A 220 -11.39 -8.55 -2.08
C TYR A 220 -11.71 -8.77 -3.57
N PHE A 221 -10.90 -9.53 -4.29
CA PHE A 221 -11.13 -9.75 -5.71
C PHE A 221 -10.51 -11.04 -6.24
N LEU A 222 -11.04 -11.49 -7.37
CA LEU A 222 -10.56 -12.62 -8.16
C LEU A 222 -10.50 -12.24 -9.66
N PRO A 223 -9.67 -12.92 -10.46
CA PRO A 223 -8.68 -13.94 -10.05
C PRO A 223 -7.55 -13.33 -9.21
N PHE A 224 -6.86 -14.16 -8.43
CA PHE A 224 -5.71 -13.73 -7.63
C PHE A 224 -4.60 -14.78 -7.67
N ASP A 225 -3.41 -14.34 -8.09
CA ASP A 225 -2.18 -15.11 -7.96
C ASP A 225 -1.07 -14.17 -7.47
N GLY A 226 -0.52 -14.43 -6.28
CA GLY A 226 0.31 -13.50 -5.52
C GLY A 226 1.58 -13.00 -6.23
N GLY A 227 2.13 -13.79 -7.17
CA GLY A 227 3.30 -13.45 -7.97
C GLY A 227 4.59 -13.13 -7.19
N HIS A 228 5.68 -12.99 -7.93
CA HIS A 228 7.01 -12.58 -7.48
C HIS A 228 7.65 -11.70 -8.55
N LEU A 229 8.37 -10.63 -8.17
CA LEU A 229 8.82 -9.57 -9.09
C LEU A 229 9.50 -10.07 -10.36
N LEU A 230 10.29 -11.16 -10.32
CA LEU A 230 11.03 -11.65 -11.50
C LEU A 230 10.76 -13.12 -11.85
N ASP A 231 10.05 -13.87 -11.00
CA ASP A 231 9.90 -15.33 -11.17
C ASP A 231 8.50 -15.72 -11.67
N LYS A 232 7.47 -15.01 -11.20
CA LYS A 232 6.07 -15.35 -11.46
C LYS A 232 5.23 -14.09 -11.58
N PRO A 233 4.57 -13.82 -12.71
CA PRO A 233 3.74 -12.63 -12.83
C PRO A 233 2.62 -12.65 -11.79
N TYR A 234 2.33 -11.46 -11.24
CA TYR A 234 1.13 -11.24 -10.45
C TYR A 234 -0.10 -11.29 -11.36
N VAL A 235 -1.19 -11.90 -10.88
CA VAL A 235 -2.50 -11.84 -11.54
C VAL A 235 -3.49 -11.26 -10.53
N PRO A 236 -4.24 -10.22 -10.90
CA PRO A 236 -4.31 -9.51 -12.18
C PRO A 236 -3.18 -8.48 -12.34
N ALA A 237 -2.63 -8.33 -13.55
CA ALA A 237 -1.87 -7.14 -13.89
C ALA A 237 -2.79 -5.92 -13.99
N ALA A 238 -2.23 -4.71 -13.85
CA ALA A 238 -2.99 -3.48 -14.09
C ALA A 238 -3.62 -3.49 -15.49
N GLY A 239 -4.89 -3.10 -15.60
CA GLY A 239 -5.65 -3.14 -16.85
C GLY A 239 -6.36 -4.48 -17.14
N GLN A 240 -6.13 -5.53 -16.34
CA GLN A 240 -6.82 -6.80 -16.52
C GLN A 240 -8.17 -6.82 -15.79
N ALA A 241 -9.09 -7.62 -16.32
CA ALA A 241 -10.43 -7.79 -15.77
C ALA A 241 -10.41 -8.51 -14.41
N VAL A 242 -11.26 -8.05 -13.50
CA VAL A 242 -11.42 -8.60 -12.15
C VAL A 242 -12.87 -8.52 -11.68
N THR A 243 -13.23 -9.41 -10.77
CA THR A 243 -14.51 -9.44 -10.08
C THR A 243 -14.23 -9.27 -8.59
N VAL A 244 -14.99 -8.39 -7.94
CA VAL A 244 -14.81 -8.16 -6.50
C VAL A 244 -15.68 -9.14 -5.70
N ASP A 245 -15.24 -9.50 -4.51
CA ASP A 245 -15.97 -10.41 -3.60
C ASP A 245 -16.60 -9.60 -2.47
N GLY A 246 -17.73 -8.97 -2.78
CA GLY A 246 -18.48 -8.11 -1.88
C GLY A 246 -19.33 -7.11 -2.67
N VAL A 247 -20.30 -6.47 -2.00
CA VAL A 247 -21.13 -5.45 -2.66
C VAL A 247 -20.26 -4.30 -3.18
N SER A 248 -20.51 -3.83 -4.39
CA SER A 248 -19.91 -2.60 -4.90
C SER A 248 -21.00 -1.77 -5.56
N ILE A 249 -21.24 -0.59 -5.02
CA ILE A 249 -22.20 0.38 -5.57
C ILE A 249 -21.43 1.67 -5.83
N ALA A 250 -21.59 2.22 -7.03
CA ALA A 250 -21.09 3.54 -7.38
C ALA A 250 -22.23 4.35 -8.00
N GLN A 251 -22.48 5.54 -7.48
CA GLN A 251 -23.50 6.45 -8.04
C GLN A 251 -24.91 5.82 -8.17
N GLY A 252 -25.26 4.93 -7.26
CA GLY A 252 -26.54 4.20 -7.21
C GLY A 252 -26.61 2.99 -8.14
N HIS A 253 -25.58 2.72 -8.93
CA HIS A 253 -25.47 1.52 -9.74
C HIS A 253 -24.71 0.42 -8.99
N GLN A 254 -25.31 -0.76 -8.84
CA GLN A 254 -24.68 -1.89 -8.20
C GLN A 254 -23.92 -2.73 -9.24
N ASP A 255 -22.60 -2.57 -9.25
CA ASP A 255 -21.68 -3.28 -10.15
C ASP A 255 -21.36 -4.70 -9.68
N SER A 256 -21.38 -4.92 -8.35
CA SER A 256 -21.15 -6.23 -7.75
C SER A 256 -22.12 -6.47 -6.60
N GLY A 257 -22.65 -7.68 -6.54
CA GLY A 257 -23.55 -8.13 -5.48
C GLY A 257 -22.82 -8.85 -4.36
N TYR A 258 -23.51 -9.03 -3.23
CA TYR A 258 -22.99 -9.88 -2.16
C TYR A 258 -22.79 -11.32 -2.66
N ALA A 259 -21.55 -11.79 -2.66
CA ALA A 259 -21.22 -13.18 -2.95
C ALA A 259 -21.12 -13.98 -1.64
N ASN A 260 -21.85 -15.09 -1.54
CA ASN A 260 -21.79 -16.00 -0.37
C ASN A 260 -20.57 -16.93 -0.40
N ALA A 261 -19.65 -16.74 -1.34
CA ALA A 261 -18.55 -17.67 -1.58
C ALA A 261 -17.46 -17.58 -0.49
N ASP A 262 -17.15 -16.36 -0.04
CA ASP A 262 -16.23 -16.14 1.06
C ASP A 262 -16.96 -15.59 2.31
N PRO A 263 -17.11 -16.39 3.38
CA PRO A 263 -17.78 -15.94 4.60
C PRO A 263 -17.06 -14.75 5.28
N ARG A 264 -15.77 -14.52 4.97
CA ARG A 264 -15.03 -13.34 5.44
C ARG A 264 -15.64 -12.04 4.91
N SER A 265 -16.19 -12.07 3.70
CA SER A 265 -16.89 -10.93 3.12
C SER A 265 -18.28 -10.89 3.72
N ASN A 266 -18.43 -10.27 4.90
CA ASN A 266 -19.69 -10.22 5.63
C ASN A 266 -20.12 -8.81 6.02
N GLY A 267 -19.32 -7.79 5.70
CA GLY A 267 -19.57 -6.40 6.01
C GLY A 267 -19.75 -5.56 4.75
N SER A 268 -20.57 -4.52 4.86
CA SER A 268 -20.77 -3.52 3.81
C SER A 268 -20.68 -2.13 4.43
N LEU A 269 -19.81 -1.28 3.88
CA LEU A 269 -19.88 0.16 4.12
C LEU A 269 -20.88 0.73 3.12
N CYS A 270 -21.96 1.34 3.61
CA CYS A 270 -23.04 1.90 2.81
C CYS A 270 -23.10 3.41 3.00
N LEU A 271 -23.20 4.14 1.89
CA LEU A 271 -23.08 5.58 1.82
C LEU A 271 -24.28 6.19 1.08
N HIS A 272 -24.82 7.27 1.61
CA HIS A 272 -25.79 8.12 0.93
C HIS A 272 -25.44 9.59 1.22
N GLY A 273 -24.68 10.21 0.30
CA GLY A 273 -23.99 11.47 0.58
C GLY A 273 -23.02 11.31 1.74
N GLN A 274 -23.16 12.11 2.79
CA GLN A 274 -22.32 12.07 4.00
C GLN A 274 -22.87 11.13 5.10
N ARG A 275 -24.01 10.48 4.86
CA ARG A 275 -24.56 9.48 5.79
C ARG A 275 -23.88 8.15 5.53
N VAL A 276 -23.26 7.59 6.57
CA VAL A 276 -22.47 6.36 6.47
C VAL A 276 -22.97 5.33 7.48
N ALA A 277 -22.96 4.06 7.10
CA ALA A 277 -23.26 2.95 7.99
C ALA A 277 -22.44 1.71 7.61
N ILE A 278 -22.02 0.94 8.60
CA ILE A 278 -21.52 -0.42 8.38
C ILE A 278 -22.67 -1.37 8.68
N THR A 279 -23.00 -2.23 7.74
CA THR A 279 -24.04 -3.25 7.86
C THR A 279 -23.48 -4.64 7.61
N LEU A 280 -24.24 -5.66 7.98
CA LEU A 280 -23.93 -7.03 7.59
C LEU A 280 -24.49 -7.32 6.20
N ARG A 281 -23.60 -7.76 5.28
CA ARG A 281 -23.85 -8.31 3.93
C ARG A 281 -24.48 -7.38 2.89
N ALA A 282 -25.46 -6.56 3.26
CA ALA A 282 -26.28 -5.80 2.32
C ALA A 282 -26.47 -4.35 2.75
N CYS A 283 -26.61 -3.48 1.75
CA CYS A 283 -26.90 -2.07 1.99
C CYS A 283 -28.40 -1.76 1.93
N PRO A 284 -28.88 -0.77 2.71
CA PRO A 284 -30.25 -0.30 2.60
C PRO A 284 -30.58 0.25 1.21
N ALA A 285 -31.85 0.21 0.83
CA ALA A 285 -32.32 0.85 -0.40
C ALA A 285 -31.99 2.35 -0.40
N GLY A 286 -31.61 2.88 -1.56
CA GLY A 286 -31.20 4.28 -1.73
C GLY A 286 -29.72 4.56 -1.41
N THR A 287 -28.94 3.54 -1.04
CA THR A 287 -27.47 3.65 -0.97
C THR A 287 -26.91 4.06 -2.33
N THR A 288 -26.12 5.14 -2.37
CA THR A 288 -25.50 5.65 -3.60
C THR A 288 -24.12 5.05 -3.82
N ASP A 289 -23.39 4.77 -2.76
CA ASP A 289 -22.04 4.23 -2.86
C ASP A 289 -21.83 3.16 -1.78
N ALA A 290 -21.14 2.08 -2.12
CA ALA A 290 -20.86 1.02 -1.19
C ALA A 290 -19.62 0.22 -1.57
N VAL A 291 -18.94 -0.27 -0.54
CA VAL A 291 -17.90 -1.28 -0.67
C VAL A 291 -18.15 -2.38 0.36
N GLY A 292 -18.18 -3.61 -0.09
CA GLY A 292 -18.27 -4.82 0.71
C GLY A 292 -16.88 -5.38 0.96
N ALA A 293 -16.67 -5.96 2.13
CA ALA A 293 -15.48 -6.74 2.46
C ALA A 293 -15.76 -7.44 3.79
N GLY A 294 -14.76 -7.51 4.65
CA GLY A 294 -14.91 -7.94 6.03
C GLY A 294 -13.65 -8.63 6.53
N PRO A 295 -13.75 -9.25 7.72
CA PRO A 295 -14.95 -9.33 8.54
C PRO A 295 -15.35 -7.98 9.15
N VAL A 296 -16.63 -7.82 9.50
CA VAL A 296 -17.06 -6.80 10.47
C VAL A 296 -16.37 -7.10 11.80
N LEU A 297 -15.75 -6.08 12.38
CA LEU A 297 -14.94 -6.17 13.61
C LEU A 297 -15.74 -5.67 14.82
N LEU A 298 -16.46 -4.55 14.63
CA LEU A 298 -17.32 -3.92 15.63
C LEU A 298 -18.69 -3.63 15.00
N LEU A 299 -19.76 -3.84 15.76
CA LEU A 299 -21.10 -3.41 15.39
C LEU A 299 -21.86 -3.03 16.66
N ASP A 300 -22.43 -1.83 16.70
CA ASP A 300 -23.13 -1.25 17.87
C ASP A 300 -22.30 -1.35 19.16
N GLY A 301 -21.00 -1.05 19.07
CA GLY A 301 -20.03 -1.09 20.15
C GLY A 301 -19.56 -2.50 20.53
N LYS A 302 -20.12 -3.57 19.94
CA LYS A 302 -19.81 -4.97 20.27
C LYS A 302 -18.80 -5.57 19.29
N THR A 303 -17.78 -6.21 19.85
CA THR A 303 -16.82 -7.01 19.08
C THR A 303 -17.54 -8.20 18.44
N GLN A 304 -17.34 -8.39 17.14
CA GLN A 304 -17.90 -9.52 16.41
C GLN A 304 -17.05 -10.78 16.62
N PRO A 305 -17.68 -11.97 16.60
CA PRO A 305 -16.97 -13.23 16.81
C PRO A 305 -15.99 -13.53 15.67
N LEU A 306 -14.85 -14.12 16.02
CA LEU A 306 -13.89 -14.63 15.04
C LEU A 306 -14.42 -15.93 14.41
N GLU A 307 -14.19 -16.13 13.12
CA GLU A 307 -14.50 -17.41 12.48
C GLU A 307 -13.45 -18.47 12.84
N ALA A 308 -13.82 -19.42 13.71
CA ALA A 308 -12.88 -20.44 14.21
C ALA A 308 -12.19 -21.25 13.10
N LYS A 309 -12.88 -21.52 11.98
CA LYS A 309 -12.33 -22.27 10.84
C LYS A 309 -11.25 -21.52 10.05
N ARG A 310 -11.06 -20.23 10.32
CA ARG A 310 -10.08 -19.36 9.63
C ARG A 310 -9.12 -18.69 10.60
N ARG A 311 -8.78 -19.38 11.70
CA ARG A 311 -7.96 -18.86 12.79
C ARG A 311 -6.70 -18.13 12.31
N GLU A 312 -5.95 -18.71 11.37
CA GLU A 312 -4.75 -18.13 10.76
C GLU A 312 -5.04 -16.74 10.18
N TYR A 313 -6.06 -16.61 9.32
CA TYR A 313 -6.43 -15.31 8.75
C TYR A 313 -6.75 -14.23 9.81
N TYR A 314 -7.27 -14.60 10.98
CA TYR A 314 -7.57 -13.65 12.06
C TYR A 314 -6.37 -13.33 12.95
N LEU A 315 -5.51 -14.32 13.22
CA LEU A 315 -4.43 -14.22 14.20
C LEU A 315 -3.04 -14.00 13.58
N ASP A 316 -2.92 -14.13 12.27
CA ASP A 316 -1.68 -13.82 11.55
C ASP A 316 -1.53 -12.31 11.42
N THR A 317 -0.29 -11.88 11.60
CA THR A 317 0.12 -10.49 11.44
C THR A 317 0.21 -10.17 9.97
N GLU A 318 -0.61 -9.24 9.53
CA GLU A 318 -0.68 -8.86 8.13
C GLU A 318 -0.75 -7.34 7.99
N PRO A 319 -0.35 -6.78 6.83
CA PRO A 319 -0.82 -5.48 6.45
C PRO A 319 -2.36 -5.50 6.39
N ARG A 320 -3.01 -4.51 6.97
CA ARG A 320 -4.48 -4.44 7.03
C ARG A 320 -4.96 -3.06 6.63
N THR A 321 -6.09 -3.02 5.97
CA THR A 321 -6.88 -1.80 5.73
C THR A 321 -8.21 -1.96 6.44
N ALA A 322 -8.69 -0.93 7.13
CA ALA A 322 -9.95 -0.97 7.85
C ALA A 322 -10.62 0.39 7.94
N ILE A 323 -11.92 0.34 8.24
CA ILE A 323 -12.75 1.52 8.46
C ILE A 323 -13.43 1.40 9.82
N GLY A 324 -13.46 2.49 10.57
CA GLY A 324 -14.25 2.65 11.79
C GLY A 324 -15.16 3.87 11.70
N ILE A 325 -16.33 3.82 12.34
CA ILE A 325 -17.32 4.91 12.41
C ILE A 325 -17.71 5.09 13.88
N ASP A 326 -17.78 6.34 14.34
CA ASP A 326 -18.21 6.63 15.71
C ASP A 326 -19.72 6.47 15.89
N LYS A 327 -20.16 6.29 17.15
CA LYS A 327 -21.57 6.08 17.48
C LYS A 327 -22.50 7.19 16.99
N ALA A 328 -21.97 8.41 16.83
CA ALA A 328 -22.72 9.57 16.36
C ALA A 328 -22.82 9.66 14.83
N HIS A 329 -22.12 8.79 14.08
CA HIS A 329 -21.98 8.85 12.63
C HIS A 329 -21.46 10.22 12.16
N ARG A 330 -20.56 10.82 12.93
CA ARG A 330 -19.93 12.12 12.65
C ARG A 330 -18.45 12.00 12.31
N ARG A 331 -17.80 10.93 12.76
CA ARG A 331 -16.40 10.65 12.44
C ARG A 331 -16.26 9.29 11.83
N MET A 332 -15.42 9.23 10.81
CA MET A 332 -14.93 7.99 10.22
C MET A 332 -13.40 7.99 10.32
N TRP A 333 -12.83 6.81 10.55
CA TRP A 333 -11.40 6.58 10.46
C TRP A 333 -11.12 5.59 9.35
N TRP A 334 -10.19 5.92 8.48
CA TRP A 334 -9.49 4.93 7.66
C TRP A 334 -8.18 4.60 8.32
N VAL A 335 -7.90 3.31 8.47
CA VAL A 335 -6.68 2.81 9.08
C VAL A 335 -5.99 1.89 8.09
N VAL A 336 -4.72 2.17 7.79
CA VAL A 336 -3.83 1.26 7.08
C VAL A 336 -2.66 0.93 7.99
N VAL A 337 -2.42 -0.34 8.24
CA VAL A 337 -1.24 -0.81 8.98
C VAL A 337 -0.32 -1.52 7.99
N ASP A 338 0.92 -1.07 7.90
CA ASP A 338 1.94 -1.74 7.09
C ASP A 338 2.25 -3.12 7.68
N GLY A 339 2.80 -4.05 6.90
CA GLY A 339 3.15 -5.37 7.41
C GLY A 339 4.16 -6.11 6.53
N ARG A 340 4.57 -7.30 6.97
CA ARG A 340 5.55 -8.18 6.28
C ARG A 340 6.93 -7.53 6.04
N GLN A 341 7.27 -6.48 6.79
CA GLN A 341 8.52 -5.75 6.67
C GLN A 341 9.29 -5.86 7.98
N ALA A 342 10.09 -6.92 8.11
CA ALA A 342 10.88 -7.22 9.31
C ALA A 342 11.68 -5.99 9.78
N GLY A 343 11.60 -5.69 11.08
CA GLY A 343 12.27 -4.55 11.71
C GLY A 343 11.64 -3.18 11.41
N TYR A 344 10.55 -3.11 10.64
CA TYR A 344 9.82 -1.87 10.36
C TYR A 344 8.35 -1.98 10.74
N SER A 345 7.61 -2.87 10.07
CA SER A 345 6.22 -3.17 10.38
C SER A 345 5.94 -4.63 10.06
N GLU A 346 5.73 -5.42 11.10
CA GLU A 346 5.46 -6.86 10.96
C GLU A 346 3.98 -7.12 10.62
N GLY A 347 3.10 -6.17 10.94
CA GLY A 347 1.67 -6.24 10.67
C GLY A 347 0.86 -6.38 11.95
N ILE A 348 -0.46 -6.42 11.79
CA ILE A 348 -1.42 -6.44 12.88
C ILE A 348 -2.40 -7.60 12.71
N THR A 349 -2.81 -8.19 13.83
CA THR A 349 -3.89 -9.19 13.85
C THR A 349 -5.26 -8.50 13.83
N LEU A 350 -6.32 -9.20 13.44
CA LEU A 350 -7.67 -8.61 13.46
C LEU A 350 -8.16 -8.25 14.86
N PRO A 351 -7.88 -9.02 15.93
CA PRO A 351 -8.20 -8.61 17.30
C PRO A 351 -7.48 -7.32 17.75
N GLU A 352 -6.20 -7.18 17.42
CA GLU A 352 -5.42 -5.96 17.72
C GLU A 352 -5.96 -4.75 16.94
N LEU A 353 -6.28 -4.95 15.66
CA LEU A 353 -6.91 -3.93 14.82
C LEU A 353 -8.29 -3.52 15.36
N THR A 354 -9.08 -4.47 15.87
CA THR A 354 -10.36 -4.20 16.52
C THR A 354 -10.19 -3.35 17.78
N ALA A 355 -9.18 -3.67 18.60
CA ALA A 355 -8.86 -2.90 19.80
C ALA A 355 -8.40 -1.48 19.45
N LEU A 356 -7.56 -1.33 18.41
CA LEU A 356 -7.14 -0.03 17.89
C LEU A 356 -8.32 0.82 17.39
N LEU A 357 -9.22 0.24 16.60
CA LEU A 357 -10.39 0.97 16.08
C LEU A 357 -11.30 1.42 17.23
N ARG A 358 -11.46 0.59 18.26
CA ARG A 358 -12.16 0.96 19.50
C ARG A 358 -11.45 2.09 20.25
N GLU A 359 -10.12 2.06 20.33
CA GLU A 359 -9.29 3.12 20.93
C GLU A 359 -9.48 4.46 20.22
N LEU A 360 -9.58 4.45 18.89
CA LEU A 360 -9.90 5.64 18.08
C LEU A 360 -11.32 6.17 18.33
N GLY A 361 -12.22 5.34 18.87
CA GLY A 361 -13.60 5.70 19.19
C GLY A 361 -14.64 5.11 18.23
N ALA A 362 -14.27 4.11 17.43
CA ALA A 362 -15.21 3.41 16.57
C ALA A 362 -16.24 2.61 17.39
N ASP A 363 -17.51 2.77 17.03
CA ASP A 363 -18.63 1.99 17.52
C ASP A 363 -18.97 0.86 16.54
N SER A 364 -18.85 1.14 15.23
CA SER A 364 -18.91 0.15 14.17
C SER A 364 -17.62 0.17 13.36
N ALA A 365 -17.12 -0.99 12.95
CA ALA A 365 -15.87 -1.10 12.21
C ALA A 365 -15.80 -2.38 11.39
N MET A 366 -15.10 -2.34 10.26
CA MET A 366 -14.89 -3.49 9.39
C MET A 366 -13.50 -3.50 8.78
N ASN A 367 -12.98 -4.70 8.56
CA ASN A 367 -11.77 -4.93 7.80
C ASN A 367 -12.07 -4.87 6.29
N LEU A 368 -11.11 -4.38 5.51
CA LEU A 368 -11.11 -4.33 4.05
C LEU A 368 -10.04 -5.29 3.48
N ASP A 369 -9.85 -5.33 2.17
CA ASP A 369 -8.75 -6.11 1.59
C ASP A 369 -7.40 -5.65 2.16
N GLY A 370 -6.49 -6.60 2.39
CA GLY A 370 -5.25 -6.40 3.13
C GLY A 370 -4.02 -6.91 2.39
N GLY A 371 -2.97 -7.24 3.14
CA GLY A 371 -1.73 -7.76 2.58
C GLY A 371 -1.11 -6.77 1.59
N GLY A 372 -0.68 -7.27 0.43
CA GLY A 372 -0.10 -6.42 -0.61
C GLY A 372 -1.05 -5.36 -1.19
N SER A 373 -2.36 -5.45 -0.92
CA SER A 373 -3.37 -4.49 -1.36
C SER A 373 -3.41 -3.23 -0.50
N SER A 374 -2.97 -3.31 0.77
CA SER A 374 -3.07 -2.23 1.74
C SER A 374 -2.31 -0.98 1.30
N THR A 375 -3.09 0.02 0.87
CA THR A 375 -2.55 1.28 0.32
C THR A 375 -3.43 2.44 0.74
N MET A 376 -2.81 3.52 1.25
CA MET A 376 -3.44 4.81 1.48
C MET A 376 -2.73 5.87 0.64
N VAL A 377 -3.53 6.68 -0.05
CA VAL A 377 -3.06 7.79 -0.89
C VAL A 377 -3.68 9.07 -0.38
N LEU A 378 -2.86 10.08 -0.12
CA LEU A 378 -3.31 11.41 0.26
C LEU A 378 -2.81 12.44 -0.75
N ARG A 379 -3.63 13.45 -1.02
CA ARG A 379 -3.23 14.59 -1.85
C ARG A 379 -2.74 15.73 -0.96
N ARG A 380 -1.49 16.14 -1.18
CA ARG A 380 -0.85 17.29 -0.53
C ARG A 380 -0.28 18.20 -1.61
N ASP A 381 -0.48 19.50 -1.48
CA ASP A 381 0.00 20.50 -2.45
C ASP A 381 -0.37 20.16 -3.90
N GLY A 382 -1.61 19.67 -4.10
CA GLY A 382 -2.13 19.24 -5.39
C GLY A 382 -1.62 17.89 -5.90
N LYS A 383 -0.67 17.25 -5.22
CA LYS A 383 -0.04 15.98 -5.65
C LYS A 383 -0.51 14.80 -4.79
N PRO A 384 -1.05 13.73 -5.40
CA PRO A 384 -1.39 12.51 -4.67
C PRO A 384 -0.13 11.67 -4.47
N ALA A 385 0.10 11.26 -3.23
CA ALA A 385 1.21 10.41 -2.83
C ALA A 385 0.72 9.23 -1.99
N VAL A 386 1.30 8.06 -2.21
CA VAL A 386 1.14 6.92 -1.29
C VAL A 386 1.84 7.30 0.02
N VAL A 387 1.13 7.17 1.15
CA VAL A 387 1.65 7.61 2.46
C VAL A 387 2.07 6.48 3.39
N ASN A 388 1.71 5.24 3.05
CA ASN A 388 2.17 4.04 3.74
C ASN A 388 3.28 3.32 2.94
N SER A 389 3.75 2.16 3.41
CA SER A 389 4.70 1.30 2.68
C SER A 389 4.04 0.01 2.20
N PRO A 390 3.35 0.01 1.03
CA PRO A 390 2.82 -1.21 0.42
C PRO A 390 3.91 -2.27 0.18
N ILE A 391 3.55 -3.54 0.11
CA ILE A 391 4.51 -4.64 -0.03
C ILE A 391 4.13 -5.66 -1.11
N HIS A 392 3.65 -5.18 -2.25
CA HIS A 392 3.31 -6.05 -3.37
C HIS A 392 4.53 -6.89 -3.81
N THR A 393 4.32 -8.19 -4.06
CA THR A 393 5.35 -9.20 -4.36
C THR A 393 6.55 -9.21 -3.41
N GLY A 394 6.36 -8.82 -2.14
CA GLY A 394 7.45 -8.79 -1.15
C GLY A 394 8.41 -7.60 -1.29
N ILE A 395 8.07 -6.59 -2.09
CA ILE A 395 8.92 -5.43 -2.34
C ILE A 395 8.34 -4.20 -1.62
N PRO A 396 9.00 -3.69 -0.57
CA PRO A 396 8.57 -2.47 0.12
C PRO A 396 8.39 -1.27 -0.81
N GLY A 397 7.29 -0.54 -0.61
CA GLY A 397 6.82 0.55 -1.46
C GLY A 397 6.09 0.14 -2.73
N ARG A 398 6.08 -1.15 -3.12
CA ARG A 398 5.43 -1.58 -4.36
C ARG A 398 3.92 -1.69 -4.14
N GLU A 399 3.17 -0.88 -4.85
CA GLU A 399 1.70 -0.89 -4.84
C GLU A 399 1.15 -2.02 -5.73
N ARG A 400 0.09 -2.68 -5.26
CA ARG A 400 -0.66 -3.71 -6.00
C ARG A 400 -1.82 -3.08 -6.79
N PRO A 401 -2.05 -3.49 -8.05
CA PRO A 401 -3.32 -3.28 -8.72
C PRO A 401 -4.44 -4.10 -8.06
N VAL A 402 -5.54 -3.47 -7.66
CA VAL A 402 -6.67 -4.09 -6.93
C VAL A 402 -7.99 -3.91 -7.68
N GLY A 403 -9.04 -4.61 -7.23
CA GLY A 403 -10.34 -4.62 -7.91
C GLY A 403 -11.10 -3.31 -7.84
N ASN A 404 -11.25 -2.72 -6.65
CA ASN A 404 -11.93 -1.45 -6.47
C ASN A 404 -11.35 -0.67 -5.26
N HIS A 405 -11.83 0.56 -5.11
CA HIS A 405 -11.29 1.54 -4.19
C HIS A 405 -12.40 2.35 -3.53
N LEU A 406 -12.05 2.98 -2.41
CA LEU A 406 -12.84 4.02 -1.77
C LEU A 406 -12.04 5.32 -1.74
N GLY A 407 -12.68 6.40 -2.16
CA GLY A 407 -12.09 7.73 -2.32
C GLY A 407 -12.87 8.82 -1.60
N LEU A 408 -12.20 9.92 -1.29
CA LEU A 408 -12.77 11.16 -0.80
C LEU A 408 -12.52 12.28 -1.78
N ARG A 409 -13.58 12.99 -2.16
CA ARG A 409 -13.51 14.25 -2.90
C ARG A 409 -13.95 15.38 -1.99
N LEU A 410 -13.28 16.51 -2.12
CA LEU A 410 -13.66 17.77 -1.51
C LEU A 410 -13.88 18.76 -2.63
N ASP A 411 -15.15 19.03 -2.91
CA ASP A 411 -15.50 20.09 -3.84
C ASP A 411 -15.36 21.44 -3.13
N ALA A 412 -15.02 22.50 -3.88
CA ALA A 412 -15.07 23.84 -3.32
C ALA A 412 -16.48 24.09 -2.78
N ALA A 413 -16.59 24.54 -1.53
CA ALA A 413 -17.88 24.86 -0.94
C ALA A 413 -18.61 25.86 -1.87
N PRO A 414 -19.89 25.61 -2.22
CA PRO A 414 -20.66 26.48 -3.10
C PRO A 414 -20.84 27.89 -2.56
#